data_AF-A0A412K892-F1
#
_entry.id   AF-A0A412K892-F1
#
_cell.length_a   1.000
_cell.length_b   1.000
_cell.length_c   1.000
_cell.angle_alpha   90.00
_cell.angle_beta   90.00
_cell.angle_gamma   90.00
#
_symmetry.space_group_name_H-M   'P 1'
#
loop_
_entity.id
_entity.type
_entity.pdbx_description
1 polymer ?
#
loop_
_entity_poly.entity_id
_entity_poly.type
_entity_poly.pdbx_seq_one_letter_code
_entity_poly.pdbx_strand_id
1 'polypeptide(L)'
;MKISAIRSDKVYSKIMNAPLDKKNDIYRYELMKPFEKKWACYSVPMKALTPNGYDVIMASEMLGHIAPTAVDQKQQNNIKLISDNTLWEKCELSIQQSLNCFVEHGVNLPIKEYAFTILLANAKNPYIILNDGYCGDGGIPGYIFSWLLPNEYTLSHLHVALAHETNHNVRFQFIKWKNDITLGEMIVNEGLAENFATFLYGEDKAGPWVTKTDIETLNEYIKPIIRDGLNVQGLENLNAYLYGDEMAALQNYPQVGLPYCSGYACGYHLIKHYLQKTGKNIVEATLLPAKEILNATEDFWNE
;
A
#
# COMPACT_ATOMS: atom_id res chain seq x y z
N MET A 1 19.76 9.65 -5.50
CA MET A 1 19.29 8.71 -4.46
C MET A 1 19.66 7.31 -4.89
N LYS A 2 19.81 6.36 -3.97
CA LYS A 2 20.10 4.96 -4.31
C LYS A 2 18.82 4.14 -4.14
N ILE A 3 18.38 3.48 -5.20
CA ILE A 3 17.24 2.56 -5.18
C ILE A 3 17.81 1.16 -5.44
N SER A 4 17.34 0.15 -4.72
CA SER A 4 17.85 -1.21 -4.82
C SER A 4 16.68 -2.19 -4.94
N ALA A 5 16.58 -2.83 -6.10
CA ALA A 5 15.63 -3.91 -6.36
C ALA A 5 16.09 -5.21 -5.68
N ILE A 6 15.32 -5.70 -4.71
CA ILE A 6 15.51 -7.02 -4.12
C ILE A 6 14.73 -8.03 -4.96
N ARG A 7 15.45 -8.74 -5.84
CA ARG A 7 14.92 -9.64 -6.87
C ARG A 7 14.30 -10.92 -6.28
N SER A 8 13.03 -10.80 -5.88
CA SER A 8 12.20 -11.87 -5.32
C SER A 8 12.01 -13.03 -6.29
N ASP A 9 11.95 -12.78 -7.60
CA ASP A 9 11.83 -13.78 -8.66
C ASP A 9 12.95 -14.83 -8.59
N LYS A 10 14.18 -14.39 -8.31
CA LYS A 10 15.34 -15.27 -8.14
C LYS A 10 15.22 -16.10 -6.87
N VAL A 11 14.75 -15.50 -5.78
CA VAL A 11 14.58 -16.21 -4.50
C VAL A 11 13.40 -17.18 -4.56
N TYR A 12 12.28 -16.81 -5.18
CA TYR A 12 11.15 -17.71 -5.41
C TYR A 12 11.53 -18.89 -6.30
N SER A 13 12.35 -18.68 -7.34
CA SER A 13 12.91 -19.78 -8.13
C SER A 13 13.71 -20.75 -7.27
N LYS A 14 14.47 -20.25 -6.29
CA LYS A 14 15.20 -21.09 -5.32
C LYS A 14 14.25 -21.82 -4.37
N ILE A 15 13.25 -21.13 -3.83
CA ILE A 15 12.23 -21.70 -2.94
C ILE A 15 11.46 -22.82 -3.67
N MET A 16 11.07 -22.61 -4.93
CA MET A 16 10.32 -23.57 -5.73
C MET A 16 11.04 -24.92 -5.85
N ASN A 17 12.36 -24.88 -6.04
CA ASN A 17 13.22 -26.05 -6.25
C ASN A 17 13.81 -26.63 -4.94
N ALA A 18 13.57 -25.98 -3.80
CA ALA A 18 14.13 -26.41 -2.53
C ALA A 18 13.28 -27.51 -1.86
N PRO A 19 13.90 -28.41 -1.06
CA PRO A 19 13.19 -29.29 -0.14
C PRO A 19 12.23 -28.50 0.77
N LEU A 20 11.09 -29.11 1.14
CA LEU A 20 10.03 -28.45 1.92
C LEU A 20 10.54 -27.84 3.24
N ASP A 21 11.45 -28.52 3.93
CA ASP A 21 12.06 -28.09 5.19
C ASP A 21 13.02 -26.89 5.03
N LYS A 22 13.41 -26.53 3.79
CA LYS A 22 14.30 -25.40 3.49
C LYS A 22 13.59 -24.16 2.98
N LYS A 23 12.37 -24.30 2.45
CA LYS A 23 11.61 -23.18 1.82
C LYS A 23 11.44 -21.98 2.74
N ASN A 24 11.07 -22.24 3.99
CA ASN A 24 10.86 -21.20 5.00
C ASN A 24 12.13 -20.44 5.34
N ASP A 25 13.27 -21.13 5.48
CA ASP A 25 14.53 -20.47 5.81
C ASP A 25 15.08 -19.67 4.62
N ILE A 26 14.92 -20.14 3.38
CA ILE A 26 15.25 -19.35 2.19
C ILE A 26 14.42 -18.06 2.15
N TYR A 27 13.11 -18.14 2.39
CA TYR A 27 12.25 -16.95 2.44
C TYR A 27 12.70 -15.96 3.52
N ARG A 28 12.92 -16.44 4.75
CA ARG A 28 13.37 -15.59 5.88
C ARG A 28 14.69 -14.90 5.58
N TYR A 29 15.70 -15.66 5.17
CA TYR A 29 17.08 -15.18 5.19
C TYR A 29 17.57 -14.63 3.87
N GLU A 30 16.95 -14.97 2.73
CA GLU A 30 17.34 -14.47 1.42
C GLU A 30 16.36 -13.45 0.84
N LEU A 31 15.06 -13.55 1.17
CA LEU A 31 14.06 -12.61 0.67
C LEU A 31 13.69 -11.53 1.69
N MET A 32 13.46 -11.90 2.95
CA MET A 32 12.98 -10.98 3.98
C MET A 32 14.07 -10.28 4.79
N LYS A 33 15.25 -10.90 4.96
CA LYS A 33 16.38 -10.33 5.71
C LYS A 33 16.83 -8.94 5.23
N PRO A 34 16.87 -8.63 3.92
CA PRO A 34 17.15 -7.26 3.46
C PRO A 34 16.19 -6.20 4.03
N PHE A 35 15.00 -6.63 4.45
CA PHE A 35 13.94 -5.80 5.00
C PHE A 35 13.80 -5.94 6.53
N GLU A 36 14.79 -6.51 7.23
CA GLU A 36 14.71 -6.74 8.68
C GLU A 36 14.40 -5.48 9.48
N LYS A 37 14.94 -4.32 9.10
CA LYS A 37 14.63 -3.05 9.77
C LYS A 37 13.16 -2.66 9.60
N LYS A 38 12.59 -2.87 8.40
CA LYS A 38 11.15 -2.67 8.14
C LYS A 38 10.33 -3.55 9.08
N TRP A 39 10.64 -4.83 9.13
CA TRP A 39 9.94 -5.81 9.96
C TRP A 39 10.08 -5.50 11.46
N ALA A 40 11.24 -5.00 11.89
CA ALA A 40 11.45 -4.56 13.26
C ALA A 40 10.55 -3.38 13.66
N CYS A 41 10.24 -2.45 12.74
CA CYS A 41 9.27 -1.37 12.99
C CYS A 41 7.86 -1.92 13.28
N TYR A 42 7.51 -3.08 12.73
CA TYR A 42 6.25 -3.77 13.00
C TYR A 42 6.34 -4.79 14.15
N SER A 43 7.48 -4.83 14.87
CA SER A 43 7.75 -5.84 15.90
C SER A 43 7.66 -7.29 15.40
N VAL A 44 7.98 -7.51 14.12
CA VAL A 44 7.97 -8.84 13.48
C VAL A 44 9.39 -9.42 13.49
N PRO A 45 9.64 -10.52 14.22
CA PRO A 45 10.95 -11.18 14.19
C PRO A 45 11.14 -11.99 12.90
N MET A 46 12.40 -12.15 12.46
CA MET A 46 12.70 -13.01 11.29
C MET A 46 12.34 -14.47 11.53
N LYS A 47 12.43 -14.94 12.77
CA LYS A 47 12.08 -16.31 13.16
C LYS A 47 11.49 -16.30 14.57
N ALA A 48 10.43 -17.07 14.77
CA ALA A 48 9.79 -17.20 16.06
C ALA A 48 10.70 -17.90 17.08
N LEU A 49 10.56 -17.53 18.36
CA LEU A 49 11.28 -18.18 19.48
C LEU A 49 10.72 -19.56 19.80
N THR A 50 9.44 -19.78 19.55
CA THR A 50 8.74 -21.05 19.77
C THR A 50 8.21 -21.61 18.44
N PRO A 51 8.05 -22.94 18.32
CA PRO A 51 7.35 -23.54 17.19
C PRO A 51 5.98 -22.87 16.99
N ASN A 52 5.64 -22.54 15.75
CA ASN A 52 4.40 -21.87 15.34
C ASN A 52 4.15 -20.49 16.00
N GLY A 53 5.19 -19.86 16.57
CA GLY A 53 5.09 -18.49 17.05
C GLY A 53 5.01 -17.46 15.91
N TYR A 54 4.71 -16.21 16.27
CA TYR A 54 4.65 -15.10 15.33
C TYR A 54 6.03 -14.75 14.78
N ASP A 55 6.15 -14.72 13.45
CA ASP A 55 7.35 -14.30 12.72
C ASP A 55 7.02 -13.77 11.32
N VAL A 56 8.06 -13.45 10.56
CA VAL A 56 7.94 -12.87 9.23
C VAL A 56 7.13 -13.71 8.25
N ILE A 57 7.07 -15.04 8.40
CA ILE A 57 6.25 -15.89 7.53
C ILE A 57 4.77 -15.69 7.88
N MET A 58 4.43 -15.81 9.16
CA MET A 58 3.05 -15.60 9.62
C MET A 58 2.56 -14.18 9.29
N ALA A 59 3.37 -13.16 9.57
CA ALA A 59 3.05 -11.78 9.23
C ALA A 59 2.87 -11.57 7.71
N SER A 60 3.74 -12.17 6.89
CA SER A 60 3.62 -12.09 5.43
C SER A 60 2.34 -12.76 4.91
N GLU A 61 1.96 -13.90 5.46
CA GLU A 61 0.71 -14.59 5.09
C GLU A 61 -0.53 -13.76 5.49
N MET A 62 -0.49 -13.08 6.65
CA MET A 62 -1.55 -12.16 7.08
C MET A 62 -1.69 -10.96 6.13
N LEU A 63 -0.59 -10.44 5.58
CA LEU A 63 -0.58 -9.41 4.54
C LEU A 63 -1.05 -9.93 3.17
N GLY A 64 -1.20 -11.25 3.01
CA GLY A 64 -1.63 -11.86 1.76
C GLY A 64 -0.51 -12.25 0.82
N HIS A 65 0.74 -12.33 1.29
CA HIS A 65 1.82 -12.95 0.51
C HIS A 65 1.60 -14.46 0.38
N ILE A 66 2.13 -15.06 -0.68
CA ILE A 66 2.16 -16.53 -0.81
C ILE A 66 3.05 -17.13 0.29
N ALA A 67 2.55 -18.16 0.96
CA ALA A 67 3.34 -18.95 1.90
C ALA A 67 4.54 -19.60 1.17
N PRO A 68 5.75 -19.61 1.74
CA PRO A 68 6.93 -20.18 1.07
C PRO A 68 6.75 -21.66 0.71
N THR A 69 6.04 -22.41 1.53
CA THR A 69 5.72 -23.83 1.28
C THR A 69 4.78 -24.04 0.09
N ALA A 70 3.95 -23.04 -0.25
CA ALA A 70 3.05 -23.04 -1.40
C ALA A 70 3.71 -22.59 -2.71
N VAL A 71 4.96 -22.13 -2.66
CA VAL A 71 5.77 -21.84 -3.86
C VAL A 71 6.28 -23.17 -4.41
N ASP A 72 5.46 -23.86 -5.19
CA ASP A 72 5.76 -25.12 -5.87
C ASP A 72 5.76 -24.94 -7.41
N GLN A 73 5.86 -26.05 -8.15
CA GLN A 73 5.93 -26.00 -9.62
C GLN A 73 4.74 -25.29 -10.28
N LYS A 74 3.57 -25.21 -9.61
CA LYS A 74 2.41 -24.49 -10.14
C LYS A 74 2.64 -22.99 -10.18
N GLN A 75 3.58 -22.47 -9.38
CA GLN A 75 3.98 -21.06 -9.38
C GLN A 75 5.04 -20.71 -10.43
N GLN A 76 5.57 -21.67 -11.18
CA GLN A 76 6.63 -21.43 -12.16
C GLN A 76 6.26 -20.31 -13.16
N ASN A 77 5.02 -20.30 -13.66
CA ASN A 77 4.58 -19.26 -14.58
C ASN A 77 4.51 -17.89 -13.91
N ASN A 78 3.98 -17.81 -12.69
CA ASN A 78 3.89 -16.56 -11.93
C ASN A 78 5.29 -15.99 -11.64
N ILE A 79 6.25 -16.84 -11.24
CA ILE A 79 7.65 -16.46 -11.05
C ILE A 79 8.24 -15.94 -12.36
N LYS A 80 8.01 -16.64 -13.48
CA LYS A 80 8.49 -16.22 -14.80
C LYS A 80 7.95 -14.85 -15.19
N LEU A 81 6.66 -14.59 -14.96
CA LEU A 81 6.02 -13.31 -15.29
C LEU A 81 6.65 -12.14 -14.52
N ILE A 82 6.99 -12.32 -13.25
CA ILE A 82 7.69 -11.28 -12.47
C ILE A 82 9.21 -11.29 -12.66
N SER A 83 9.78 -12.17 -13.50
CA SER A 83 11.23 -12.24 -13.74
C SER A 83 11.73 -11.27 -14.81
N ASP A 84 10.81 -10.66 -15.57
CA ASP A 84 11.13 -9.76 -16.68
C ASP A 84 11.91 -8.53 -16.19
N ASN A 85 13.14 -8.33 -16.68
CA ASN A 85 13.96 -7.19 -16.30
C ASN A 85 13.30 -5.85 -16.64
N THR A 86 12.53 -5.78 -17.73
CA THR A 86 11.84 -4.55 -18.12
C THR A 86 10.76 -4.16 -17.11
N LEU A 87 10.11 -5.14 -16.48
CA LEU A 87 9.16 -4.89 -15.38
C LEU A 87 9.87 -4.24 -14.18
N TRP A 88 10.99 -4.83 -13.74
CA TRP A 88 11.76 -4.31 -12.61
C TRP A 88 12.34 -2.92 -12.90
N GLU A 89 12.87 -2.69 -14.10
CA GLU A 89 13.37 -1.38 -14.54
C GLU A 89 12.26 -0.33 -14.56
N LYS A 90 11.06 -0.68 -15.08
CA LYS A 90 9.90 0.21 -15.06
C LYS A 90 9.46 0.57 -13.64
N CYS A 91 9.47 -0.41 -12.73
CA CYS A 91 9.15 -0.22 -11.32
C CYS A 91 10.17 0.68 -10.61
N GLU A 92 11.47 0.42 -10.82
CA GLU A 92 12.54 1.24 -10.27
C GLU A 92 12.46 2.69 -10.80
N LEU A 93 12.19 2.85 -12.10
CA LEU A 93 12.02 4.16 -12.72
C LEU A 93 10.83 4.92 -12.12
N SER A 94 9.70 4.25 -11.85
CA SER A 94 8.55 4.87 -11.19
C SER A 94 8.90 5.42 -9.81
N ILE A 95 9.59 4.61 -8.99
CA ILE A 95 10.06 5.07 -7.66
C ILE A 95 11.03 6.24 -7.83
N GLN A 96 11.96 6.14 -8.77
CA GLN A 96 12.94 7.20 -9.04
C GLN A 96 12.29 8.51 -9.49
N GLN A 97 11.32 8.45 -10.39
CA GLN A 97 10.54 9.60 -10.87
C GLN A 97 9.73 10.21 -9.73
N SER A 98 9.07 9.38 -8.94
CA SER A 98 8.30 9.80 -7.77
C SER A 98 9.16 10.57 -6.78
N LEU A 99 10.31 10.02 -6.39
CA LEU A 99 11.25 10.68 -5.47
C LEU A 99 11.85 11.96 -6.08
N ASN A 100 12.19 11.95 -7.37
CA ASN A 100 12.71 13.13 -8.05
C ASN A 100 11.68 14.26 -8.11
N CYS A 101 10.39 13.94 -8.28
CA CYS A 101 9.32 14.92 -8.27
C CYS A 101 9.35 15.75 -6.97
N PHE A 102 9.51 15.12 -5.81
CA PHE A 102 9.67 15.84 -4.53
C PHE A 102 10.95 16.69 -4.50
N VAL A 103 12.08 16.14 -4.92
CA VAL A 103 13.38 16.84 -4.90
C VAL A 103 13.38 18.07 -5.84
N GLU A 104 12.79 17.95 -7.02
CA GLU A 104 12.67 19.03 -8.01
C GLU A 104 11.77 20.18 -7.51
N HIS A 105 10.80 19.87 -6.64
CA HIS A 105 10.00 20.85 -5.90
C HIS A 105 10.68 21.37 -4.62
N GLY A 106 11.99 21.14 -4.46
CA GLY A 106 12.78 21.68 -3.35
C GLY A 106 12.67 20.89 -2.03
N VAL A 107 12.05 19.71 -2.04
CA VAL A 107 11.91 18.89 -0.83
C VAL A 107 13.21 18.14 -0.54
N ASN A 108 13.83 18.40 0.62
CA ASN A 108 14.99 17.64 1.06
C ASN A 108 14.57 16.36 1.79
N LEU A 109 14.55 15.24 1.07
CA LEU A 109 14.20 13.92 1.62
C LEU A 109 15.27 13.41 2.62
N PRO A 110 14.94 13.17 3.90
CA PRO A 110 15.90 12.61 4.87
C PRO A 110 16.48 11.25 4.46
N ILE A 111 15.66 10.39 3.85
CA ILE A 111 16.09 9.07 3.39
C ILE A 111 16.69 9.16 1.98
N LYS A 112 17.88 8.57 1.81
CA LYS A 112 18.63 8.58 0.54
C LYS A 112 18.83 7.19 -0.07
N GLU A 113 18.52 6.14 0.69
CA GLU A 113 18.61 4.74 0.28
C GLU A 113 17.24 4.08 0.39
N TYR A 114 16.80 3.47 -0.70
CA TYR A 114 15.50 2.80 -0.82
C TYR A 114 15.71 1.36 -1.30
N ALA A 115 14.98 0.42 -0.72
CA ALA A 115 14.91 -0.95 -1.19
C ALA A 115 13.46 -1.31 -1.52
N PHE A 116 13.25 -1.95 -2.67
CA PHE A 116 11.93 -2.39 -3.07
C PHE A 116 11.91 -3.83 -3.57
N THR A 117 10.74 -4.46 -3.55
CA THR A 117 10.54 -5.81 -4.08
C THR A 117 9.11 -6.03 -4.58
N ILE A 118 8.94 -7.03 -5.45
CA ILE A 118 7.67 -7.43 -6.07
C ILE A 118 7.38 -8.86 -5.60
N LEU A 119 6.41 -9.08 -4.72
CA LEU A 119 6.14 -10.38 -4.11
C LEU A 119 4.95 -11.07 -4.78
N LEU A 120 4.90 -12.39 -4.70
CA LEU A 120 3.72 -13.14 -5.16
C LEU A 120 2.64 -13.11 -4.07
N ALA A 121 1.41 -12.80 -4.46
CA ALA A 121 0.25 -12.79 -3.57
C ALA A 121 -0.40 -14.17 -3.45
N ASN A 122 -1.15 -14.39 -2.38
CA ASN A 122 -1.98 -15.55 -2.17
C ASN A 122 -3.37 -15.33 -2.81
N ALA A 123 -3.67 -16.08 -3.88
CA ALA A 123 -4.92 -15.96 -4.63
C ALA A 123 -6.20 -16.28 -3.83
N LYS A 124 -6.05 -16.87 -2.64
CA LYS A 124 -7.16 -17.19 -1.73
C LYS A 124 -7.34 -16.16 -0.62
N ASN A 125 -6.43 -15.19 -0.49
CA ASN A 125 -6.54 -14.19 0.55
C ASN A 125 -7.60 -13.14 0.12
N PRO A 126 -8.61 -12.85 0.96
CA PRO A 126 -9.69 -11.92 0.61
C PRO A 126 -9.22 -10.50 0.26
N TYR A 127 -8.16 -10.00 0.93
CA TYR A 127 -7.53 -8.71 0.61
C TYR A 127 -7.06 -8.64 -0.83
N ILE A 128 -6.50 -9.74 -1.33
CA ILE A 128 -5.97 -9.80 -2.69
C ILE A 128 -7.11 -9.85 -3.71
N ILE A 129 -8.18 -10.59 -3.41
CA ILE A 129 -9.33 -10.73 -4.30
C ILE A 129 -10.05 -9.39 -4.46
N LEU A 130 -10.30 -8.69 -3.35
CA LEU A 130 -11.06 -7.44 -3.37
C LEU A 130 -10.25 -6.26 -3.93
N ASN A 131 -8.90 -6.30 -3.85
CA ASN A 131 -8.00 -5.34 -4.49
C ASN A 131 -7.58 -5.72 -5.92
N ASP A 132 -8.42 -6.49 -6.64
CA ASP A 132 -8.19 -6.86 -8.04
C ASP A 132 -6.79 -7.49 -8.30
N GLY A 133 -6.28 -8.20 -7.30
CA GLY A 133 -5.08 -9.01 -7.40
C GLY A 133 -3.77 -8.31 -7.08
N TYR A 134 -3.73 -7.08 -6.56
CA TYR A 134 -2.47 -6.44 -6.14
C TYR A 134 -2.62 -5.48 -4.95
N CYS A 135 -1.54 -5.30 -4.19
CA CYS A 135 -1.44 -4.34 -3.08
C CYS A 135 0.00 -3.81 -2.94
N GLY A 136 0.21 -2.87 -2.03
CA GLY A 136 1.51 -2.32 -1.69
C GLY A 136 1.65 -1.92 -0.22
N ASP A 137 2.89 -1.63 0.16
CA ASP A 137 3.22 -1.04 1.47
C ASP A 137 4.50 -0.18 1.35
N GLY A 138 4.32 1.13 1.41
CA GLY A 138 5.36 2.14 1.51
C GLY A 138 5.43 2.81 2.88
N GLY A 139 4.79 2.26 3.92
CA GLY A 139 4.61 2.90 5.23
C GLY A 139 5.89 3.12 6.04
N ILE A 140 6.97 2.38 5.73
CA ILE A 140 8.26 2.53 6.41
C ILE A 140 9.28 3.22 5.49
N PRO A 141 9.76 4.43 5.83
CA PRO A 141 10.72 5.15 5.02
C PRO A 141 11.95 4.30 4.62
N GLY A 142 12.25 4.30 3.32
CA GLY A 142 13.35 3.51 2.72
C GLY A 142 12.97 2.09 2.28
N TYR A 143 11.76 1.61 2.57
CA TYR A 143 11.30 0.27 2.19
C TYR A 143 9.94 0.31 1.50
N ILE A 144 9.85 -0.27 0.30
CA ILE A 144 8.62 -0.29 -0.50
C ILE A 144 8.34 -1.72 -0.95
N PHE A 145 7.17 -2.25 -0.59
CA PHE A 145 6.68 -3.53 -1.08
C PHE A 145 5.57 -3.33 -2.08
N SER A 146 5.49 -4.22 -3.05
CA SER A 146 4.24 -4.52 -3.73
C SER A 146 4.11 -6.03 -3.90
N TRP A 147 2.87 -6.54 -3.86
CA TRP A 147 2.59 -7.95 -4.09
C TRP A 147 1.37 -8.12 -4.98
N LEU A 148 1.41 -9.14 -5.84
CA LEU A 148 0.39 -9.33 -6.87
C LEU A 148 0.16 -10.79 -7.27
N LEU A 149 -1.00 -11.04 -7.86
CA LEU A 149 -1.30 -12.17 -8.73
C LEU A 149 -0.91 -11.78 -10.15
N PRO A 150 0.19 -12.29 -10.72
CA PRO A 150 0.68 -11.82 -12.02
C PRO A 150 -0.30 -12.12 -13.15
N ASN A 151 -0.78 -11.07 -13.80
CA ASN A 151 -1.56 -11.11 -15.03
C ASN A 151 -1.35 -9.80 -15.80
N GLU A 152 -1.92 -9.68 -17.00
CA GLU A 152 -1.76 -8.48 -17.84
C GLU A 152 -2.16 -7.18 -17.12
N TYR A 153 -3.27 -7.22 -16.37
CA TYR A 153 -3.76 -6.07 -15.61
C TYR A 153 -2.82 -5.71 -14.47
N THR A 154 -2.49 -6.63 -13.56
CA THR A 154 -1.69 -6.32 -12.37
C THR A 154 -0.24 -5.92 -12.72
N LEU A 155 0.37 -6.56 -13.72
CA LEU A 155 1.72 -6.22 -14.19
C LEU A 155 1.76 -4.84 -14.86
N SER A 156 0.73 -4.48 -15.61
CA SER A 156 0.67 -3.16 -16.25
C SER A 156 0.45 -2.04 -15.25
N HIS A 157 -0.18 -2.28 -14.09
CA HIS A 157 -0.47 -1.26 -13.07
C HIS A 157 0.60 -1.15 -11.96
N LEU A 158 1.51 -2.12 -11.85
CA LEU A 158 2.48 -2.18 -10.74
C LEU A 158 3.32 -0.91 -10.54
N HIS A 159 3.77 -0.30 -11.63
CA HIS A 159 4.52 0.96 -11.58
C HIS A 159 3.70 2.13 -11.01
N VAL A 160 2.38 2.19 -11.25
CA VAL A 160 1.50 3.21 -10.70
C VAL A 160 1.31 2.97 -9.20
N ALA A 161 1.07 1.71 -8.81
CA ALA A 161 1.00 1.32 -7.40
C ALA A 161 2.27 1.70 -6.64
N LEU A 162 3.46 1.50 -7.23
CA LEU A 162 4.71 1.90 -6.58
C LEU A 162 4.88 3.41 -6.44
N ALA A 163 4.27 4.24 -7.30
CA ALA A 163 4.26 5.69 -7.10
C ALA A 163 3.34 6.09 -5.94
N HIS A 164 2.19 5.44 -5.81
CA HIS A 164 1.31 5.55 -4.64
C HIS A 164 2.09 5.19 -3.36
N GLU A 165 2.73 4.02 -3.31
CA GLU A 165 3.52 3.62 -2.14
C GLU A 165 4.73 4.53 -1.88
N THR A 166 5.34 5.09 -2.93
CA THR A 166 6.43 6.06 -2.77
C THR A 166 5.93 7.35 -2.13
N ASN A 167 4.68 7.78 -2.39
CA ASN A 167 4.09 8.93 -1.71
C ASN A 167 3.98 8.69 -0.20
N HIS A 168 3.46 7.54 0.23
CA HIS A 168 3.47 7.15 1.65
C HIS A 168 4.88 7.18 2.22
N ASN A 169 5.83 6.60 1.48
CA ASN A 169 7.23 6.51 1.92
C ASN A 169 7.87 7.88 2.12
N VAL A 170 7.50 8.87 1.31
CA VAL A 170 7.93 10.26 1.47
C VAL A 170 7.18 10.91 2.63
N ARG A 171 5.85 10.81 2.68
CA ARG A 171 5.02 11.43 3.74
C ARG A 171 5.49 11.03 5.13
N PHE A 172 5.74 9.74 5.36
CA PHE A 172 6.16 9.22 6.67
C PHE A 172 7.60 9.62 7.07
N GLN A 173 8.36 10.28 6.20
CA GLN A 173 9.62 10.95 6.59
C GLN A 173 9.37 12.27 7.33
N PHE A 174 8.20 12.87 7.16
CA PHE A 174 7.84 14.18 7.72
C PHE A 174 6.70 14.09 8.73
N ILE A 175 5.69 13.26 8.46
CA ILE A 175 4.56 13.00 9.34
C ILE A 175 4.81 11.67 10.06
N LYS A 176 5.25 11.73 11.32
CA LYS A 176 5.54 10.53 12.08
C LYS A 176 4.26 9.75 12.37
N TRP A 177 4.29 8.45 12.08
CA TRP A 177 3.24 7.52 12.49
C TRP A 177 3.04 7.55 14.01
N LYS A 178 1.78 7.40 14.45
CA LYS A 178 1.40 7.25 15.85
C LYS A 178 0.33 6.16 15.97
N ASN A 179 0.30 5.50 17.13
CA ASN A 179 -0.67 4.42 17.37
C ASN A 179 -2.10 4.91 17.60
N ASP A 180 -2.28 6.21 17.84
CA ASP A 180 -3.57 6.90 17.95
C ASP A 180 -4.00 7.54 16.62
N ILE A 181 -3.56 6.97 15.49
CA ILE A 181 -3.96 7.44 14.17
C ILE A 181 -5.48 7.40 14.01
N THR A 182 -6.03 8.49 13.49
CA THR A 182 -7.47 8.64 13.28
C THR A 182 -7.86 8.27 11.85
N LEU A 183 -9.16 8.02 11.63
CA LEU A 183 -9.70 7.85 10.28
C LEU A 183 -9.37 9.05 9.39
N GLY A 184 -9.49 10.27 9.91
CA GLY A 184 -9.16 11.49 9.18
C GLY A 184 -7.73 11.54 8.66
N GLU A 185 -6.76 11.05 9.45
CA GLU A 185 -5.36 10.95 8.99
C GLU A 185 -5.21 9.88 7.91
N MET A 186 -5.87 8.73 8.06
CA MET A 186 -5.81 7.65 7.07
C MET A 186 -6.41 8.05 5.71
N ILE A 187 -7.62 8.63 5.68
CA ILE A 187 -8.23 9.03 4.40
C ILE A 187 -7.43 10.14 3.69
N VAL A 188 -6.79 11.03 4.45
CA VAL A 188 -5.87 12.03 3.88
C VAL A 188 -4.61 11.35 3.35
N ASN A 189 -4.03 10.40 4.09
CA ASN A 189 -2.86 9.63 3.67
C ASN A 189 -3.10 8.89 2.35
N GLU A 190 -4.17 8.09 2.26
CA GLU A 190 -4.51 7.34 1.04
C GLU A 190 -4.90 8.29 -0.11
N GLY A 191 -5.67 9.34 0.19
CA GLY A 191 -6.10 10.32 -0.80
C GLY A 191 -4.93 11.08 -1.43
N LEU A 192 -3.90 11.43 -0.64
CA LEU A 192 -2.69 12.09 -1.12
C LEU A 192 -1.87 11.16 -2.02
N ALA A 193 -1.70 9.91 -1.61
CA ALA A 193 -0.96 8.92 -2.38
C ALA A 193 -1.62 8.64 -3.74
N GLU A 194 -2.95 8.54 -3.75
CA GLU A 194 -3.70 8.31 -4.98
C GLU A 194 -3.67 9.51 -5.92
N ASN A 195 -3.90 10.74 -5.41
CA ASN A 195 -3.80 11.95 -6.22
C ASN A 195 -2.37 12.18 -6.74
N PHE A 196 -1.34 11.71 -6.02
CA PHE A 196 0.04 11.78 -6.50
C PHE A 196 0.30 10.80 -7.64
N ALA A 197 -0.22 9.57 -7.53
CA ALA A 197 -0.10 8.58 -8.60
C ALA A 197 -0.81 9.04 -9.87
N THR A 198 -2.03 9.59 -9.77
CA THR A 198 -2.77 10.13 -10.93
C THR A 198 -2.14 11.40 -11.49
N PHE A 199 -1.50 12.23 -10.65
CA PHE A 199 -0.71 13.37 -11.12
C PHE A 199 0.46 12.95 -12.04
N LEU A 200 1.11 11.81 -11.74
CA LEU A 200 2.23 11.32 -12.55
C LEU A 200 1.79 10.53 -13.79
N TYR A 201 0.71 9.76 -13.69
CA TYR A 201 0.35 8.76 -14.72
C TYR A 201 -1.00 8.98 -15.41
N GLY A 202 -1.77 9.98 -14.99
CA GLY A 202 -3.10 10.27 -15.50
C GLY A 202 -4.23 9.68 -14.65
N GLU A 203 -5.40 10.32 -14.70
CA GLU A 203 -6.59 9.88 -13.95
C GLU A 203 -7.14 8.52 -14.44
N ASP A 204 -6.86 8.12 -15.68
CA ASP A 204 -7.24 6.81 -16.23
C ASP A 204 -6.47 5.64 -15.59
N LYS A 205 -5.46 5.96 -14.76
CA LYS A 205 -4.67 4.99 -13.99
C LYS A 205 -5.01 4.98 -12.50
N ALA A 206 -6.04 5.72 -12.08
CA ALA A 206 -6.55 5.65 -10.72
C ALA A 206 -6.89 4.19 -10.36
N GLY A 207 -6.53 3.79 -9.14
CA GLY A 207 -6.78 2.47 -8.63
C GLY A 207 -8.27 2.11 -8.62
N PRO A 208 -8.58 0.81 -8.65
CA PRO A 208 -9.97 0.33 -8.67
C PRO A 208 -10.78 0.77 -7.44
N TRP A 209 -10.13 1.15 -6.34
CA TRP A 209 -10.77 1.63 -5.12
C TRP A 209 -11.44 3.00 -5.26
N VAL A 210 -11.01 3.83 -6.20
CA VAL A 210 -11.64 5.14 -6.45
C VAL A 210 -12.76 5.04 -7.49
N THR A 211 -12.55 4.23 -8.52
CA THR A 211 -13.43 4.21 -9.71
C THR A 211 -14.72 3.41 -9.54
N LYS A 212 -14.84 2.63 -8.46
CA LYS A 212 -16.04 1.80 -8.16
C LYS A 212 -17.17 2.56 -7.45
N THR A 213 -16.90 3.76 -6.93
CA THR A 213 -17.89 4.57 -6.20
C THR A 213 -18.34 5.73 -7.09
N ASP A 214 -19.64 5.81 -7.40
CA ASP A 214 -20.19 6.97 -8.11
C ASP A 214 -20.37 8.18 -7.19
N ILE A 215 -20.47 9.37 -7.78
CA ILE A 215 -20.49 10.63 -7.03
C ILE A 215 -21.75 10.80 -6.16
N GLU A 216 -22.89 10.24 -6.58
CA GLU A 216 -24.16 10.31 -5.84
C GLU A 216 -24.04 9.47 -4.58
N THR A 217 -23.58 8.21 -4.70
CA THR A 217 -23.28 7.34 -3.56
C THR A 217 -22.24 7.96 -2.62
N LEU A 218 -21.20 8.60 -3.17
CA LEU A 218 -20.19 9.29 -2.36
C LEU A 218 -20.82 10.39 -1.50
N ASN A 219 -21.60 11.28 -2.12
CA ASN A 219 -22.13 12.47 -1.47
C ASN A 219 -23.28 12.15 -0.50
N GLU A 220 -24.25 11.35 -0.93
CA GLU A 220 -25.48 11.12 -0.18
C GLU A 220 -25.32 10.07 0.92
N TYR A 221 -24.39 9.12 0.76
CA TYR A 221 -24.26 7.97 1.65
C TYR A 221 -22.91 7.88 2.37
N ILE A 222 -21.80 7.94 1.64
CA ILE A 222 -20.47 7.69 2.22
C ILE A 222 -19.97 8.89 3.06
N LYS A 223 -20.03 10.11 2.51
CA LYS A 223 -19.53 11.32 3.19
C LYS A 223 -20.11 11.50 4.59
N PRO A 224 -21.44 11.39 4.85
CA PRO A 224 -21.99 11.54 6.20
C PRO A 224 -21.38 10.56 7.21
N ILE A 225 -21.27 9.29 6.84
CA ILE A 225 -20.74 8.24 7.74
C ILE A 225 -19.25 8.46 8.02
N ILE A 226 -18.45 8.79 7.00
CA ILE A 226 -17.02 9.08 7.15
C ILE A 226 -16.80 10.32 8.01
N ARG A 227 -17.61 11.39 7.79
CA ARG A 227 -17.53 12.65 8.56
C ARG A 227 -17.73 12.40 10.05
N ASP A 228 -18.76 11.65 10.40
CA ASP A 228 -19.06 11.32 11.80
C ASP A 228 -17.97 10.43 12.43
N GLY A 229 -17.28 9.63 11.60
CA GLY A 229 -16.20 8.73 11.99
C GLY A 229 -14.78 9.32 12.00
N LEU A 230 -14.57 10.60 11.65
CA LEU A 230 -13.20 11.14 11.42
C LEU A 230 -12.22 10.96 12.58
N ASN A 231 -12.72 10.91 13.82
CA ASN A 231 -11.92 10.74 15.04
C ASN A 231 -11.82 9.28 15.52
N VAL A 232 -12.40 8.33 14.80
CA VAL A 232 -12.28 6.89 15.11
C VAL A 232 -10.81 6.49 15.04
N GLN A 233 -10.37 5.64 15.97
CA GLN A 233 -9.01 5.15 16.12
C GLN A 233 -8.99 3.63 16.31
N GLY A 234 -7.82 3.02 16.13
CA GLY A 234 -7.62 1.58 16.30
C GLY A 234 -7.94 0.80 15.03
N LEU A 235 -7.03 -0.11 14.65
CA LEU A 235 -7.12 -0.84 13.39
C LEU A 235 -8.44 -1.62 13.26
N GLU A 236 -8.95 -2.18 14.36
CA GLU A 236 -10.24 -2.89 14.35
C GLU A 236 -11.41 -1.98 13.93
N ASN A 237 -11.38 -0.71 14.31
CA ASN A 237 -12.46 0.23 14.00
C ASN A 237 -12.25 0.90 12.64
N LEU A 238 -11.00 1.15 12.24
CA LEU A 238 -10.67 1.80 10.97
C LEU A 238 -10.98 0.91 9.76
N ASN A 239 -10.95 -0.42 9.93
CA ASN A 239 -11.08 -1.37 8.82
C ASN A 239 -12.39 -1.16 8.04
N ALA A 240 -13.53 -1.08 8.71
CA ALA A 240 -14.82 -0.89 8.06
C ALA A 240 -14.95 0.46 7.34
N TYR A 241 -14.34 1.52 7.89
CA TYR A 241 -14.34 2.82 7.22
C TYR A 241 -13.47 2.87 5.98
N LEU A 242 -12.28 2.27 6.03
CA LEU A 242 -11.33 2.29 4.91
C LEU A 242 -11.72 1.29 3.83
N TYR A 243 -11.95 0.03 4.22
CA TYR A 243 -12.12 -1.09 3.31
C TYR A 243 -13.57 -1.57 3.19
N GLY A 244 -14.49 -1.10 4.02
CA GLY A 244 -15.91 -1.49 3.97
C GLY A 244 -16.27 -2.70 4.83
N ASP A 245 -17.57 -2.92 5.00
CA ASP A 245 -18.15 -3.90 5.92
C ASP A 245 -17.86 -5.36 5.56
N GLU A 246 -17.64 -5.66 4.27
CA GLU A 246 -17.29 -7.01 3.82
C GLU A 246 -15.93 -7.43 4.40
N MET A 247 -14.94 -6.52 4.40
CA MET A 247 -13.63 -6.77 4.99
C MET A 247 -13.67 -6.85 6.50
N ALA A 248 -14.44 -5.98 7.14
CA ALA A 248 -14.63 -6.03 8.58
C ALA A 248 -15.26 -7.36 9.01
N ALA A 249 -16.28 -7.84 8.28
CA ALA A 249 -16.93 -9.12 8.56
C ALA A 249 -15.96 -10.31 8.50
N LEU A 250 -15.09 -10.34 7.49
CA LEU A 250 -14.10 -11.40 7.32
C LEU A 250 -13.10 -11.50 8.49
N GLN A 251 -12.88 -10.39 9.20
CA GLN A 251 -11.99 -10.32 10.37
C GLN A 251 -12.73 -10.33 11.71
N ASN A 252 -14.06 -10.47 11.70
CA ASN A 252 -14.91 -10.33 12.88
C ASN A 252 -14.75 -8.95 13.57
N TYR A 253 -14.58 -7.90 12.77
CA TYR A 253 -14.53 -6.51 13.23
C TYR A 253 -15.89 -5.81 13.12
N PRO A 254 -16.08 -4.70 13.85
CA PRO A 254 -17.32 -3.92 13.78
C PRO A 254 -17.59 -3.41 12.36
N GLN A 255 -18.87 -3.40 11.98
CA GLN A 255 -19.39 -2.88 10.71
C GLN A 255 -19.98 -1.48 10.91
N VAL A 256 -19.96 -0.65 9.88
CA VAL A 256 -20.43 0.75 9.92
C VAL A 256 -21.34 1.12 8.76
N GLY A 257 -21.73 0.16 7.94
CA GLY A 257 -22.62 0.32 6.79
C GLY A 257 -21.91 0.72 5.51
N LEU A 258 -20.58 0.72 5.45
CA LEU A 258 -19.85 1.26 4.30
C LEU A 258 -19.55 0.20 3.23
N PRO A 259 -19.77 0.52 1.93
CA PRO A 259 -19.30 -0.28 0.81
C PRO A 259 -17.78 -0.43 0.78
N TYR A 260 -17.31 -1.40 0.00
CA TYR A 260 -15.89 -1.65 -0.21
C TYR A 260 -15.15 -0.39 -0.66
N CYS A 261 -14.00 -0.10 -0.04
CA CYS A 261 -13.12 1.04 -0.34
C CYS A 261 -13.73 2.45 -0.20
N SER A 262 -14.80 2.62 0.59
CA SER A 262 -15.44 3.93 0.81
C SER A 262 -14.48 5.00 1.32
N GLY A 263 -13.59 4.67 2.26
CA GLY A 263 -12.61 5.62 2.80
C GLY A 263 -11.57 6.05 1.77
N TYR A 264 -11.14 5.15 0.88
CA TYR A 264 -10.22 5.45 -0.21
C TYR A 264 -10.85 6.40 -1.23
N ALA A 265 -12.08 6.11 -1.66
CA ALA A 265 -12.83 6.98 -2.57
C ALA A 265 -13.05 8.37 -1.95
N CYS A 266 -13.51 8.42 -0.70
CA CYS A 266 -13.72 9.68 0.03
C CYS A 266 -12.42 10.48 0.16
N GLY A 267 -11.32 9.83 0.55
CA GLY A 267 -10.00 10.44 0.64
C GLY A 267 -9.52 11.03 -0.69
N TYR A 268 -9.65 10.29 -1.79
CA TYR A 268 -9.27 10.77 -3.12
C TYR A 268 -10.01 12.06 -3.50
N HIS A 269 -11.34 12.08 -3.33
CA HIS A 269 -12.16 13.25 -3.67
C HIS A 269 -11.94 14.42 -2.69
N LEU A 270 -11.72 14.15 -1.40
CA LEU A 270 -11.36 15.17 -0.40
C LEU A 270 -10.07 15.90 -0.78
N ILE A 271 -9.03 15.15 -1.17
CA ILE A 271 -7.76 15.74 -1.59
C ILE A 271 -7.90 16.47 -2.91
N LYS A 272 -8.65 15.92 -3.88
CA LYS A 272 -8.93 16.61 -5.15
C LYS A 272 -9.61 17.97 -4.90
N HIS A 273 -10.60 18.01 -4.01
CA HIS A 273 -11.27 19.24 -3.57
C HIS A 273 -10.28 20.22 -2.93
N TYR A 274 -9.43 19.74 -2.01
CA TYR A 274 -8.40 20.56 -1.37
C TYR A 274 -7.46 21.22 -2.39
N LEU A 275 -6.95 20.46 -3.36
CA LEU A 275 -6.03 20.96 -4.38
C LEU A 275 -6.71 22.02 -5.27
N GLN A 276 -7.95 21.77 -5.69
CA GLN A 276 -8.74 22.71 -6.50
C GLN A 276 -9.02 24.01 -5.75
N LYS A 277 -9.46 23.91 -4.49
CA LYS A 277 -9.80 25.05 -3.65
C LYS A 277 -8.60 25.93 -3.31
N THR A 278 -7.45 25.31 -3.02
CA THR A 278 -6.26 26.01 -2.53
C THR A 278 -5.27 26.38 -3.63
N GLY A 279 -5.35 25.75 -4.80
CA GLY A 279 -4.37 25.86 -5.88
C GLY A 279 -3.01 25.25 -5.54
N LYS A 280 -2.89 24.51 -4.43
CA LYS A 280 -1.65 23.85 -4.03
C LYS A 280 -1.32 22.67 -4.95
N ASN A 281 -0.03 22.41 -5.10
CA ASN A 281 0.43 21.22 -5.79
C ASN A 281 0.36 19.99 -4.85
N ILE A 282 0.15 18.80 -5.43
CA ILE A 282 0.08 17.53 -4.68
C ILE A 282 1.37 17.23 -3.91
N VAL A 283 2.53 17.63 -4.45
CA VAL A 283 3.83 17.48 -3.79
C VAL A 283 3.88 18.27 -2.48
N GLU A 284 3.38 19.52 -2.49
CA GLU A 284 3.31 20.35 -1.29
C GLU A 284 2.29 19.79 -0.29
N ALA A 285 1.11 19.40 -0.79
CA ALA A 285 0.03 18.86 0.04
C ALA A 285 0.44 17.57 0.77
N THR A 286 1.26 16.72 0.13
CA THR A 286 1.75 15.47 0.71
C THR A 286 2.50 15.68 2.03
N LEU A 287 3.13 16.84 2.21
CA LEU A 287 3.94 17.16 3.39
C LEU A 287 3.13 17.80 4.53
N LEU A 288 1.86 18.14 4.29
CA LEU A 288 1.04 18.85 5.28
C LEU A 288 0.42 17.88 6.30
N PRO A 289 0.26 18.32 7.56
CA PRO A 289 -0.54 17.59 8.55
C PRO A 289 -1.97 17.39 8.06
N ALA A 290 -2.58 16.22 8.31
CA ALA A 290 -3.94 15.96 7.85
C ALA A 290 -4.95 16.97 8.42
N LYS A 291 -4.74 17.43 9.65
CA LYS A 291 -5.58 18.46 10.29
C LYS A 291 -5.66 19.75 9.46
N GLU A 292 -4.58 20.18 8.82
CA GLU A 292 -4.59 21.40 8.01
C GLU A 292 -5.44 21.22 6.75
N ILE A 293 -5.32 20.05 6.11
CA ILE A 293 -6.13 19.68 4.93
C ILE A 293 -7.61 19.58 5.31
N LEU A 294 -7.93 18.90 6.41
CA LEU A 294 -9.30 18.73 6.90
C LEU A 294 -9.96 20.07 7.24
N ASN A 295 -9.25 20.97 7.94
CA ASN A 295 -9.76 22.31 8.24
C ASN A 295 -9.99 23.16 6.99
N ALA A 296 -9.16 23.00 5.95
CA ALA A 296 -9.33 23.72 4.70
C ALA A 296 -10.48 23.18 3.83
N THR A 297 -11.05 22.02 4.18
CA THR A 297 -12.06 21.30 3.39
C THR A 297 -13.36 21.07 4.16
N GLU A 298 -13.69 21.91 5.14
CA GLU A 298 -14.97 21.81 5.88
C GLU A 298 -16.21 21.88 4.96
N ASP A 299 -16.09 22.54 3.82
CA ASP A 299 -17.12 22.66 2.78
C ASP A 299 -17.34 21.36 1.97
N PHE A 300 -16.30 20.53 1.80
CA PHE A 300 -16.41 19.24 1.09
C PHE A 300 -17.51 18.35 1.65
N TRP A 301 -17.76 18.43 2.95
CA TRP A 301 -18.73 17.59 3.67
C TRP A 301 -20.18 18.06 3.55
N ASN A 302 -20.43 19.21 2.93
CA ASN A 302 -21.78 19.78 2.77
C ASN A 302 -22.23 19.84 1.30
N GLU A 303 -21.43 19.26 0.39
CA GLU A 303 -21.74 19.08 -1.03
C GLU A 303 -22.54 17.81 -1.31
#